data_AF-A0A959BWE2-F1
#
_entry.id   AF-A0A959BWE2-F1
#
_cell.length_a   1.000
_cell.length_b   1.000
_cell.length_c   1.000
_cell.angle_alpha   90.00
_cell.angle_beta   90.00
_cell.angle_gamma   90.00
#
_symmetry.space_group_name_H-M   'P 1'
#
loop_
_entity.id
_entity.type
_entity.pdbx_description
1 polymer ?
#
loop_
_entity_poly.entity_id
_entity_poly.type
_entity_poly.pdbx_seq_one_letter_code
_entity_poly.pdbx_strand_id
1 'polypeptide(L)' 'MFHKMEAEPTRSVLFRSAAQLAFNYGEIREAEQLLSAALAGNPPGEILLELRALYMEVLKVLEEGA' A
#
# COMPACT_ATOMS: atom_id res chain seq x y z
N MET A 1 -4.98 25.54 6.29
CA MET A 1 -5.52 24.17 6.39
C MET A 1 -5.24 23.49 5.06
N PHE A 2 -4.16 22.71 4.97
CA PHE A 2 -3.78 22.02 3.73
C PHE A 2 -4.75 20.87 3.52
N HIS A 3 -5.50 20.91 2.42
CA HIS A 3 -6.54 19.92 2.14
C HIS A 3 -5.86 18.56 1.90
N LYS A 4 -6.32 17.54 2.65
CA LYS A 4 -5.94 16.12 2.54
C LYS A 4 -6.02 15.54 1.10
N MET A 5 -6.63 16.28 0.18
CA MET A 5 -6.81 15.95 -1.24
C MET A 5 -5.66 16.42 -2.14
N GLU A 6 -4.88 17.45 -1.76
CA GLU A 6 -3.84 18.00 -2.65
C GLU A 6 -2.62 17.09 -2.83
N ALA A 7 -2.42 16.14 -1.92
CA ALA A 7 -1.28 15.21 -1.97
C ALA A 7 -1.58 13.90 -2.72
N GLU A 8 -2.84 13.58 -3.00
CA GLU A 8 -3.22 12.43 -3.82
C GLU A 8 -3.29 12.86 -5.30
N PRO A 9 -2.81 12.07 -6.27
CA PRO A 9 -2.43 10.66 -6.17
C PRO A 9 -1.02 10.39 -5.62
N THR A 10 -0.15 11.41 -5.56
CA THR A 10 1.29 11.26 -5.33
C THR A 10 1.60 10.45 -4.07
N ARG A 11 0.87 10.70 -2.99
CA ARG A 11 0.99 9.96 -1.73
C ARG A 11 0.70 8.47 -1.92
N SER A 12 -0.45 8.11 -2.49
CA SER A 12 -0.82 6.70 -2.67
C SER A 12 0.12 5.98 -3.65
N VAL A 13 0.58 6.67 -4.71
CA VAL A 13 1.60 6.13 -5.63
C VAL A 13 2.90 5.84 -4.88
N LEU A 14 3.38 6.78 -4.06
CA LEU A 14 4.61 6.61 -3.29
C LEU A 14 4.53 5.42 -2.34
N PHE A 15 3.46 5.33 -1.54
CA PHE A 15 3.28 4.19 -0.63
C PHE A 15 3.14 2.87 -1.38
N ARG A 16 2.41 2.82 -2.50
CA ARG A 16 2.29 1.62 -3.32
C ARG A 16 3.66 1.17 -3.84
N SER A 17 4.47 2.09 -4.38
CA SER A 17 5.80 1.79 -4.89
C SER A 17 6.75 1.32 -3.78
N ALA A 18 6.71 1.95 -2.61
CA ALA A 18 7.51 1.54 -1.46
C ALA A 18 7.08 0.15 -0.95
N ALA A 19 5.77 -0.10 -0.84
CA ALA A 19 5.24 -1.40 -0.43
C ALA A 19 5.62 -2.52 -1.41
N GLN A 20 5.55 -2.26 -2.71
CA GLN A 20 5.98 -3.22 -3.73
C GLN A 20 7.46 -3.55 -3.59
N LEU A 21 8.30 -2.55 -3.32
CA LEU A 21 9.72 -2.75 -3.11
C LEU A 21 9.99 -3.62 -1.88
N ALA A 22 9.37 -3.29 -0.74
CA ALA A 22 9.46 -4.08 0.49
C ALA A 22 9.02 -5.54 0.26
N PHE A 23 7.89 -5.75 -0.41
CA PHE A 23 7.38 -7.08 -0.74
C PHE A 23 8.38 -7.88 -1.60
N ASN A 24 8.96 -7.25 -2.63
CA ASN A 24 9.94 -7.90 -3.51
C ASN A 24 11.22 -8.31 -2.78
N TYR A 25 11.58 -7.64 -1.68
CA TYR A 25 12.73 -7.99 -0.84
C TYR A 25 12.39 -8.94 0.30
N GLY A 26 11.12 -9.35 0.44
CA GLY A 26 10.69 -10.24 1.53
C GLY A 26 10.42 -9.52 2.85
N GLU A 27 10.41 -8.19 2.87
CA GLU A 27 10.07 -7.37 4.04
C GLU A 27 8.54 -7.29 4.22
N ILE A 28 7.90 -8.45 4.43
CA ILE A 28 6.44 -8.62 4.30
C ILE A 28 5.66 -7.75 5.30
N ARG A 29 6.12 -7.63 6.55
CA ARG A 29 5.47 -6.78 7.56
C ARG A 29 5.57 -5.30 7.20
N GLU A 30 6.69 -4.86 6.63
CA GLU A 30 6.85 -3.48 6.18
C GLU A 30 5.92 -3.17 5.00
N ALA A 31 5.79 -4.12 4.06
CA ALA A 31 4.83 -4.01 2.95
C ALA A 31 3.39 -3.86 3.46
N GLU A 32 2.96 -4.67 4.44
CA GLU A 32 1.64 -4.57 5.09
C GLU A 32 1.40 -3.18 5.71
N GLN A 33 2.37 -2.65 6.44
CA GLN A 33 2.26 -1.36 7.11
C GLN A 33 2.15 -0.21 6.10
N LEU A 34 2.95 -0.24 5.04
CA LEU A 34 2.93 0.76 3.97
C LEU A 34 1.60 0.74 3.21
N LEU A 35 1.05 -0.44 2.93
CA LEU A 35 -0.26 -0.60 2.27
C LEU A 35 -1.40 -0.13 3.16
N SER A 36 -1.36 -0.46 4.45
CA SER A 36 -2.33 0.01 5.44
C SER A 36 -2.33 1.54 5.52
N ALA A 37 -1.15 2.16 5.51
CA ALA A 37 -1.02 3.61 5.49
C ALA A 37 -1.60 4.21 4.20
N ALA A 38 -1.34 3.61 3.04
CA ALA A 38 -1.88 4.06 1.76
C ALA A 38 -3.42 4.04 1.76
N LEU A 39 -4.00 2.89 2.14
CA LEU A 39 -5.44 2.63 2.16
C LEU A 39 -6.20 3.50 3.18
N ALA A 40 -5.57 3.89 4.29
CA ALA A 40 -6.13 4.85 5.25
C ALA A 40 -6.24 6.29 4.71
N GLY A 41 -5.66 6.57 3.55
CA GLY A 41 -5.77 7.83 2.83
C GLY A 41 -7.07 7.95 2.01
N ASN A 42 -6.96 8.67 0.89
CA ASN A 42 -8.04 8.75 -0.10
C ASN A 42 -7.49 8.45 -1.51
N PRO A 43 -6.95 7.23 -1.74
CA PRO A 43 -6.40 6.85 -3.03
C PRO A 43 -7.47 6.97 -4.13
N PRO A 44 -7.12 7.48 -5.32
CA PRO A 44 -7.98 7.43 -6.49
C PRO A 44 -8.34 5.99 -6.86
N GLY A 45 -9.47 5.80 -7.55
CA GLY A 45 -10.04 4.47 -7.80
C GLY A 45 -9.08 3.46 -8.41
N GLU A 46 -8.29 3.86 -9.41
CA GLU A 46 -7.29 2.99 -10.05
C GLU A 46 -6.21 2.54 -9.05
N ILE A 47 -5.64 3.47 -8.28
CA ILE A 47 -4.61 3.17 -7.30
C ILE A 47 -5.17 2.36 -6.12
N LEU A 48 -6.42 2.60 -5.72
CA LEU A 48 -7.09 1.81 -4.68
C LEU A 48 -7.20 0.33 -5.08
N LEU A 49 -7.48 0.04 -6.35
CA LEU A 49 -7.53 -1.33 -6.85
C LEU A 49 -6.14 -1.98 -6.80
N GLU A 50 -5.11 -1.28 -7.24
CA GLU A 50 -3.72 -1.76 -7.17
C GLU A 50 -3.26 -2.02 -5.73
N LEU A 51 -3.57 -1.10 -4.80
CA LEU A 51 -3.25 -1.22 -3.38
C LEU A 51 -3.92 -2.46 -2.76
N ARG A 52 -5.20 -2.69 -3.07
CA ARG A 52 -5.93 -3.86 -2.57
C ARG A 52 -5.39 -5.16 -3.14
N ALA A 53 -5.04 -5.18 -4.43
CA ALA A 53 -4.45 -6.36 -5.07
C ALA A 53 -3.14 -6.75 -4.37
N LEU A 54 -2.21 -5.80 -4.21
CA LEU A 54 -0.95 -6.05 -3.52
C LEU A 54 -1.16 -6.41 -2.04
N TYR A 55 -2.15 -5.80 -1.37
CA TYR A 55 -2.41 -6.11 0.04
C TYR A 55 -2.92 -7.55 0.24
N MET A 56 -3.75 -8.07 -0.68
CA MET A 56 -4.16 -9.47 -0.66
C MET A 56 -2.96 -10.42 -0.84
N GLU A 57 -2.00 -10.08 -1.71
CA GLU A 57 -0.78 -10.88 -1.89
C GLU A 57 0.06 -10.90 -0.60
N VAL A 58 0.24 -9.73 0.04
CA VAL A 58 0.97 -9.60 1.30
C VAL A 58 0.31 -10.43 2.41
N LEU A 59 -1.01 -10.31 2.59
CA LEU A 59 -1.75 -11.06 3.61
C LEU A 59 -1.64 -12.57 3.40
N LYS A 60 -1.74 -13.03 2.15
CA LYS A 60 -1.57 -14.45 1.82
C LYS A 60 -0.19 -14.96 2.27
N VAL A 61 0.88 -14.22 1.99
CA VAL A 61 2.24 -14.62 2.42
C VAL A 61 2.37 -14.62 3.95
N LEU A 62 1.76 -13.66 4.65
CA LEU A 62 1.76 -13.63 6.12
C LEU A 62 1.04 -14.84 6.71
N GLU A 63 -0.10 -15.25 6.13
CA GLU A 63 -0.87 -16.42 6.56
C GLU A 63 -0.12 -17.74 6.30
N GLU A 64 0.61 -17.84 5.19
CA GLU A 64 1.43 -19.01 4.85
C GLU A 64 2.67 -19.17 5.75
N GLY A 65 3.14 -18.07 6.34
CA GLY A 65 4.28 -18.05 7.27
C GLY A 65 3.94 -18.09 8.76
N ALA A 66 2.64 -18.17 9.12
CA ALA A 66 2.14 -18.15 10.50
C ALA A 66 2.01 -19.54 11.16
#